data_AF-A0A528FKM6-F1
#
_entry.id   AF-A0A528FKM6-F1
#
_cell.length_a   1.000
_cell.length_b   1.000
_cell.length_c   1.000
_cell.angle_alpha   90.00
_cell.angle_beta   90.00
_cell.angle_gamma   90.00
#
_symmetry.space_group_name_H-M   'P 1'
#
loop_
_entity.id
_entity.type
_entity.pdbx_description
1 polymer ?
#
loop_
_entity_poly.entity_id
_entity_poly.type
_entity_poly.pdbx_seq_one_letter_code
_entity_poly.pdbx_strand_id
1 'polypeptide(L)'
;IHDRFVDAMKDRLGKLAVGDALDAKTQIGPVVDQSQLKQDEDYIAIGRQEGADLAFGGERLDRETRGFYLQPALFTQATNA
;
A
#
# COMPACT_ATOMS: atom_id res chain seq x y z
N ILE A 1 -10.18 -13.20 16.85
CA ILE A 1 -10.54 -11.91 16.21
C ILE A 1 -9.59 -11.52 15.07
N HIS A 2 -8.32 -11.93 15.10
CA HIS A 2 -7.29 -11.56 14.12
C HIS A 2 -7.77 -11.73 12.67
N ASP A 3 -8.12 -12.94 12.25
CA ASP A 3 -8.41 -13.21 10.83
C ASP A 3 -9.61 -12.41 10.32
N ARG A 4 -10.70 -12.37 11.09
CA ARG A 4 -11.88 -11.55 10.78
C ARG A 4 -11.54 -10.06 10.65
N PHE A 5 -10.61 -9.56 11.47
CA PHE A 5 -10.18 -8.16 11.39
C PHE A 5 -9.30 -7.93 10.17
N VAL A 6 -8.36 -8.83 9.88
CA VAL A 6 -7.51 -8.76 8.69
C VAL A 6 -8.37 -8.79 7.42
N ASP A 7 -9.38 -9.67 7.34
CA ASP A 7 -10.31 -9.71 6.22
C ASP A 7 -11.08 -8.40 6.04
N ALA A 8 -11.65 -7.86 7.13
CA ALA A 8 -12.34 -6.58 7.08
C ALA A 8 -11.42 -5.41 6.68
N MET A 9 -10.15 -5.45 7.07
CA MET A 9 -9.13 -4.47 6.68
C MET A 9 -8.82 -4.57 5.19
N LYS A 10 -8.57 -5.78 4.66
CA LYS A 10 -8.35 -6.00 3.22
C LYS A 10 -9.51 -5.45 2.39
N ASP A 11 -10.75 -5.75 2.79
CA ASP A 11 -11.96 -5.25 2.15
C ASP A 11 -12.04 -3.72 2.14
N ARG A 12 -11.65 -3.08 3.24
CA ARG A 12 -11.66 -1.61 3.35
C ARG A 12 -10.56 -0.97 2.50
N LEU A 13 -9.36 -1.57 2.49
CA LEU A 13 -8.20 -1.10 1.73
C LEU A 13 -8.46 -1.21 0.23
N GLY A 14 -9.05 -2.31 -0.24
CA GLY A 14 -9.42 -2.51 -1.65
C GLY A 14 -10.44 -1.53 -2.20
N LYS A 15 -11.15 -0.81 -1.32
CA LYS A 15 -12.13 0.23 -1.69
C LYS A 15 -11.56 1.63 -1.67
N LEU A 16 -10.29 1.83 -1.28
CA LEU A 16 -9.68 3.15 -1.27
C LEU A 16 -9.36 3.61 -2.69
N ALA A 17 -9.83 4.80 -3.04
CA ALA A 17 -9.50 5.43 -4.31
C ALA A 17 -8.08 6.04 -4.24
N VAL A 18 -7.12 5.38 -4.87
CA VAL A 18 -5.76 5.91 -5.10
C VAL A 18 -5.74 6.60 -6.46
N GLY A 19 -5.43 7.89 -6.51
CA GLY A 19 -5.56 8.69 -7.73
C GLY A 19 -4.99 10.10 -7.62
N ASP A 20 -5.30 10.95 -8.58
CA ASP A 20 -4.83 12.34 -8.64
C ASP A 20 -5.24 13.11 -7.38
N ALA A 21 -4.31 13.83 -6.76
CA ALA A 21 -4.56 14.64 -5.57
C ALA A 21 -5.58 15.77 -5.79
N LEU A 22 -5.82 16.19 -7.04
CA LEU A 22 -6.82 17.21 -7.37
C LEU A 22 -8.22 16.64 -7.61
N ASP A 23 -8.38 15.31 -7.72
CA ASP A 23 -9.71 14.70 -7.83
C ASP A 23 -10.37 14.59 -6.45
N ALA A 24 -11.58 15.15 -6.31
CA ALA A 24 -12.36 15.09 -5.08
C ALA A 24 -12.75 13.67 -4.65
N LYS A 25 -12.67 12.68 -5.55
CA LYS A 25 -12.91 11.26 -5.25
C LYS A 25 -11.67 10.55 -4.71
N THR A 26 -10.49 11.14 -4.88
CA THR A 26 -9.24 10.55 -4.40
C THR A 26 -9.20 10.55 -2.88
N GLN A 27 -8.86 9.40 -2.31
CA GLN A 27 -8.64 9.22 -0.88
C GLN A 27 -7.15 9.13 -0.54
N ILE A 28 -6.32 8.69 -1.51
CA ILE A 28 -4.88 8.57 -1.37
C ILE A 28 -4.23 9.15 -2.64
N GLY A 29 -3.48 10.22 -2.47
CA GLY A 29 -2.71 10.86 -3.54
C GLY A 29 -1.42 10.10 -3.89
N PRO A 30 -0.62 10.63 -4.83
CA PRO A 30 0.68 10.07 -5.15
C PRO A 30 1.67 10.26 -3.99
N VAL A 31 2.67 9.39 -3.96
CA VAL A 31 3.91 9.58 -3.21
C VAL A 31 4.64 10.82 -3.74
N VAL A 32 5.35 11.53 -2.86
CA VAL A 32 5.93 12.85 -3.15
C VAL A 32 6.91 12.85 -4.33
N ASP A 33 7.76 11.83 -4.43
CA ASP A 33 8.77 11.70 -5.47
C ASP A 33 9.20 10.24 -5.70
N GLN A 34 10.08 10.05 -6.69
CA GLN A 34 10.61 8.74 -7.05
C GLN A 34 11.47 8.11 -5.95
N SER A 35 12.22 8.92 -5.19
CA SER A 35 13.08 8.40 -4.11
C SER A 35 12.25 7.85 -2.95
N GLN A 36 11.18 8.54 -2.57
CA GLN A 36 10.25 8.06 -1.56
C GLN A 36 9.50 6.81 -2.05
N LEU A 37 9.03 6.79 -3.31
CA LEU A 37 8.36 5.60 -3.85
C LEU A 37 9.30 4.39 -3.83
N LYS A 38 10.56 4.58 -4.22
CA LYS A 38 11.56 3.50 -4.15
C LYS A 38 11.79 3.05 -2.71
N GLN A 39 11.86 3.98 -1.76
CA GLN A 39 12.01 3.64 -0.34
C GLN A 39 10.82 2.80 0.16
N ASP A 40 9.60 3.16 -0.21
CA ASP A 40 8.40 2.40 0.17
C ASP A 40 8.46 0.96 -0.39
N GLU A 41 8.87 0.80 -1.65
CA GLU A 41 9.07 -0.52 -2.27
C GLU A 41 10.19 -1.33 -1.62
N ASP A 42 11.31 -0.69 -1.29
CA ASP A 42 12.42 -1.33 -0.59
C ASP A 42 11.94 -1.88 0.77
N TYR A 43 11.13 -1.13 1.52
CA TYR A 43 10.55 -1.59 2.79
C TYR A 43 9.51 -2.71 2.60
N ILE A 44 8.72 -2.68 1.53
CA ILE A 44 7.83 -3.80 1.19
C ILE A 44 8.67 -5.06 0.89
N ALA A 45 9.79 -4.92 0.17
CA ALA A 45 10.68 -6.04 -0.08
C ALA A 45 11.32 -6.56 1.21
N ILE A 46 11.78 -5.68 2.11
CA ILE A 46 12.34 -6.03 3.42
C ILE A 46 11.31 -6.80 4.25
N GLY A 47 10.07 -6.31 4.37
CA GLY A 47 9.04 -6.98 5.15
C GLY A 47 8.77 -8.42 4.68
N ARG A 48 8.76 -8.64 3.36
CA ARG A 48 8.66 -10.00 2.79
C ARG A 48 9.91 -10.85 3.09
N GLN A 49 11.10 -10.27 3.00
CA GLN A 49 12.37 -10.98 3.28
C GLN A 49 12.50 -11.39 4.75
N GLU A 50 11.98 -10.57 5.66
CA GLU A 50 11.97 -10.84 7.11
C GLU A 50 10.86 -11.83 7.52
N GLY A 51 10.04 -12.30 6.56
CA GLY A 51 9.05 -13.35 6.77
C GLY A 51 7.64 -12.84 7.13
N ALA A 52 7.39 -11.53 7.07
CA ALA A 52 6.04 -11.01 7.17
C ALA A 52 5.25 -11.32 5.88
N ASP A 53 3.95 -11.56 6.03
CA ASP A 53 3.05 -11.82 4.91
C ASP A 53 2.46 -10.51 4.39
N LEU A 54 2.70 -10.18 3.11
CA LEU A 54 2.01 -9.06 2.46
C LEU A 54 0.59 -9.50 2.08
N ALA A 55 -0.31 -9.36 3.06
CA ALA A 55 -1.70 -9.78 2.95
C ALA A 55 -2.54 -8.94 1.97
N PHE A 56 -2.08 -7.72 1.62
CA PHE A 56 -2.74 -6.87 0.63
C PHE A 56 -1.78 -5.84 0.01
N GLY A 57 -1.93 -5.64 -1.29
CA GLY A 57 -1.43 -4.48 -2.04
C GLY A 57 0.09 -4.34 -2.07
N GLY A 58 0.59 -3.13 -1.90
CA GLY A 58 2.01 -2.80 -2.02
C GLY A 58 2.55 -2.80 -3.46
N GLU A 59 1.67 -2.73 -4.47
CA GLU A 59 2.06 -2.65 -5.87
C GLU A 59 2.02 -1.21 -6.39
N ARG A 60 2.93 -0.89 -7.32
CA ARG A 60 2.84 0.36 -8.08
C ARG A 60 1.56 0.40 -8.90
N LEU A 61 1.04 1.61 -9.06
CA LEU A 61 -0.17 1.86 -9.80
C LEU A 61 0.09 2.80 -10.97
N ASP A 62 -0.31 2.37 -12.16
CA ASP A 62 -0.43 3.28 -13.29
C ASP A 62 -1.79 4.00 -13.21
N ARG A 63 -1.75 5.32 -13.39
CA ARG A 63 -2.94 6.19 -13.37
C ARG A 63 -2.93 7.10 -14.58
N GLU A 64 -4.09 7.70 -14.86
CA GLU A 64 -4.27 8.58 -16.01
C GLU A 64 -3.34 9.80 -15.96
N THR A 65 -3.11 10.34 -14.75
CA THR A 65 -2.16 11.42 -14.54
C THR A 65 -0.81 10.88 -14.11
N ARG A 66 0.28 11.55 -14.53
CA ARG A 66 1.62 11.17 -14.13
C ARG A 66 1.81 11.43 -12.64
N GLY A 67 2.26 10.42 -11.91
CA GLY A 67 2.56 10.51 -10.48
C GLY A 67 3.19 9.23 -9.97
N PHE A 68 3.63 9.25 -8.72
CA PHE A 68 4.25 8.11 -8.06
C PHE A 68 3.21 7.38 -7.21
N TYR A 69 2.36 6.56 -7.82
CA TYR A 69 1.26 5.92 -7.10
C TYR A 69 1.63 4.53 -6.59
N LEU A 70 1.25 4.26 -5.35
CA LEU A 70 1.45 2.98 -4.68
C LEU A 70 0.14 2.55 -4.03
N GLN A 71 -0.22 1.26 -4.15
CA GLN A 71 -1.33 0.70 -3.38
C GLN A 71 -1.02 0.76 -1.88
N PRO A 72 -2.05 0.89 -1.03
CA PRO A 72 -1.90 0.58 0.39
C PRO A 72 -1.30 -0.82 0.55
N ALA A 73 -0.40 -0.98 1.52
CA ALA A 73 0.20 -2.26 1.86
C ALA A 73 -0.26 -2.69 3.26
N LEU A 74 -0.64 -3.96 3.42
CA LEU A 74 -0.93 -4.55 4.73
C LEU A 74 -0.03 -5.76 4.94
N PHE A 75 0.89 -5.65 5.89
CA PHE A 75 1.64 -6.79 6.39
C PHE A 75 0.93 -7.44 7.58
N THR A 76 0.95 -8.77 7.64
CA THR A 76 0.56 -9.58 8.79
C THR A 76 1.68 -10.54 9.15
N GLN A 77 1.57 -11.24 10.30
CA GLN A 77 2.60 -12.16 10.79
C GLN A 77 3.98 -11.52 11.01
N ALA A 78 4.06 -10.19 11.10
CA ALA A 78 5.29 -9.51 11.47
C ALA A 78 5.60 -9.73 12.96
N THR A 79 6.89 -9.81 13.28
CA THR A 79 7.39 -9.96 14.65
C THR A 79 8.37 -8.83 14.96
N ASN A 80 8.36 -8.35 16.20
CA ASN A 80 9.42 -7.48 16.70
C ASN A 80 10.58 -8.38 17.15
N ALA A 81 11.47 -8.72 16.22
CA ALA A 81 12.70 -9.43 16.52
C ALA A 81 13.68 -8.55 17.32
#